data_AF-A0A2N4YQ31-F1
#
_entry.id   AF-A0A2N4YQ31-F1
#
_cell.length_a   1.000
_cell.length_b   1.000
_cell.length_c   1.000
_cell.angle_alpha   90.00
_cell.angle_beta   90.00
_cell.angle_gamma   90.00
#
_symmetry.space_group_name_H-M   'P 1'
#
loop_
_entity.id
_entity.type
_entity.pdbx_description
1 polymer ?
#
loop_
_entity_poly.entity_id
_entity_poly.type
_entity_poly.pdbx_seq_one_letter_code
_entity_poly.pdbx_strand_id
1 'polypeptide(L)'
;VINYDDKSWQTLLTQLGQITGHEQQASARIADFNKQLVPLKEKMKLPPQPVTALVYTAAAHSANIWTPASAQGQMLEQLGFSLATLPGGLPASHSQGKRHDIVQLGGENLAAGLNGQSLFLFAGDQKDADAIYANPLLAHLPAVAGKRVYPLGTETFRLDYYSALLVLQRLSSLFG
;
A
#
# COMPACT_ATOMS: atom_id res chain seq x y z
N VAL A 1 16.62 18.12 -6.48
CA VAL A 1 16.22 16.71 -6.35
C VAL A 1 14.88 16.67 -5.63
N ILE A 2 13.88 15.99 -6.19
CA ILE A 2 12.56 15.86 -5.56
C ILE A 2 12.51 14.48 -4.91
N ASN A 3 12.24 14.44 -3.60
CA ASN A 3 12.09 13.20 -2.85
C ASN A 3 10.60 12.81 -2.74
N TYR A 4 10.29 11.55 -3.06
CA TYR A 4 8.95 10.98 -3.09
C TYR A 4 8.73 9.88 -2.03
N ASP A 5 9.76 9.53 -1.25
CA ASP A 5 9.70 8.41 -0.29
C ASP A 5 9.00 8.75 1.04
N ASP A 6 8.59 10.00 1.23
CA ASP A 6 8.04 10.51 2.49
C ASP A 6 6.79 11.40 2.30
N LYS A 7 6.20 11.40 1.09
CA LYS A 7 5.10 12.30 0.71
C LYS A 7 3.99 11.56 0.00
N SER A 8 2.75 12.04 0.17
CA SER A 8 1.65 11.65 -0.71
C SER A 8 1.91 12.04 -2.16
N TRP A 9 1.26 11.35 -3.09
CA TRP A 9 1.32 11.71 -4.50
C TRP A 9 0.67 13.09 -4.76
N GLN A 10 -0.31 13.50 -3.95
CA GLN A 10 -0.92 14.84 -4.05
C GLN A 10 0.06 15.94 -3.67
N THR A 11 0.84 15.75 -2.60
CA THR A 11 1.90 16.68 -2.18
C THR A 11 2.97 16.80 -3.27
N LEU A 12 3.39 15.66 -3.82
CA LEU A 12 4.36 15.61 -4.91
C LEU A 12 3.84 16.34 -6.16
N LEU A 13 2.58 16.08 -6.55
CA LEU A 13 1.96 16.74 -7.70
C LEU A 13 1.81 18.25 -7.50
N THR A 14 1.50 18.69 -6.28
CA THR A 14 1.43 20.12 -5.94
C THR A 14 2.80 20.79 -6.11
N GLN A 15 3.87 20.15 -5.61
CA GLN A 15 5.23 20.67 -5.77
C GLN A 15 5.66 20.71 -7.24
N LEU A 16 5.34 19.68 -8.02
CA LEU A 16 5.60 19.66 -9.46
C LEU A 16 4.82 20.75 -10.20
N GLY A 17 3.56 20.98 -9.82
CA GLY A 17 2.75 22.08 -10.35
C GLY A 17 3.42 23.43 -10.16
N GLN A 18 3.93 23.72 -8.96
CA GLN A 18 4.66 24.96 -8.65
C GLN A 18 5.96 25.10 -9.45
N ILE A 19 6.72 24.01 -9.61
CA ILE A 19 7.99 24.03 -10.35
C ILE A 19 7.78 24.27 -11.84
N THR A 20 6.66 23.79 -12.39
CA THR A 20 6.41 23.76 -13.83
C THR A 20 5.40 24.81 -14.30
N GLY A 21 4.83 25.62 -13.41
CA GLY A 21 3.77 26.59 -13.72
C GLY A 21 2.43 25.95 -14.08
N HIS A 22 2.16 24.75 -13.55
CA HIS A 22 0.97 23.94 -13.80
C HIS A 22 0.13 23.72 -12.52
N GLU A 23 0.07 24.71 -11.64
CA GLU A 23 -0.63 24.63 -10.35
C GLU A 23 -2.13 24.36 -10.51
N GLN A 24 -2.75 24.96 -11.52
CA GLN A 24 -4.17 24.76 -11.80
C GLN A 24 -4.47 23.31 -12.23
N GLN A 25 -3.61 22.73 -13.08
CA GLN A 25 -3.75 21.34 -13.52
C GLN A 25 -3.50 20.37 -12.37
N ALA A 26 -2.49 20.64 -11.52
CA ALA A 26 -2.22 19.86 -10.33
C ALA A 26 -3.44 19.85 -9.37
N SER A 27 -4.00 21.04 -9.09
CA SER A 27 -5.19 21.20 -8.26
C SER A 27 -6.42 20.49 -8.83
N ALA A 28 -6.65 20.61 -10.15
CA ALA A 28 -7.76 19.93 -10.82
C ALA A 28 -7.68 18.40 -10.70
N ARG A 29 -6.48 17.82 -10.90
CA ARG A 29 -6.27 16.37 -10.77
C ARG A 29 -6.51 15.88 -9.33
N ILE A 30 -6.05 16.63 -8.33
CA ILE A 30 -6.30 16.31 -6.92
C ILE A 30 -7.80 16.39 -6.60
N ALA A 31 -8.48 17.43 -7.08
CA ALA A 31 -9.92 17.59 -6.89
C ALA A 31 -10.72 16.45 -7.53
N ASP A 32 -10.37 16.04 -8.76
CA ASP A 32 -11.05 14.94 -9.46
C ASP A 32 -10.84 13.59 -8.78
N PHE A 33 -9.66 13.37 -8.20
CA PHE A 33 -9.42 12.20 -7.36
C PHE A 33 -10.29 12.23 -6.09
N ASN A 34 -10.35 13.37 -5.39
CA ASN A 34 -11.13 13.50 -4.15
C ASN A 34 -12.63 13.30 -4.38
N LYS A 35 -13.17 13.69 -5.54
CA LYS A 35 -14.56 13.40 -5.94
C LYS A 35 -14.87 11.90 -6.01
N GLN A 36 -13.87 11.04 -6.24
CA GLN A 36 -14.03 9.59 -6.24
C GLN A 36 -13.73 9.00 -4.86
N LEU A 37 -12.70 9.50 -4.18
CA LEU A 37 -12.28 9.02 -2.87
C LEU A 37 -13.35 9.21 -1.80
N VAL A 38 -13.95 10.40 -1.70
CA VAL A 38 -14.89 10.73 -0.60
C VAL A 38 -16.13 9.82 -0.65
N PRO A 39 -16.86 9.70 -1.77
CA PRO A 39 -18.02 8.81 -1.82
C PRO A 39 -17.64 7.33 -1.66
N LEU A 40 -16.46 6.93 -2.14
CA LEU A 40 -16.00 5.56 -1.95
C LEU A 40 -15.80 5.26 -0.47
N LYS A 41 -15.10 6.14 0.26
CA LYS A 41 -14.86 5.98 1.70
C LYS A 41 -16.16 5.80 2.50
N GLU A 42 -17.21 6.53 2.16
CA GLU A 42 -18.50 6.43 2.83
C GLU A 42 -19.25 5.12 2.53
N LYS A 43 -19.04 4.54 1.34
CA LYS A 43 -19.72 3.31 0.90
C LYS A 43 -18.98 2.04 1.29
N MET A 44 -17.66 2.09 1.40
CA MET A 44 -16.85 0.90 1.60
C MET A 44 -17.14 0.21 2.92
N LYS A 45 -17.34 -1.11 2.86
CA LYS A 45 -17.28 -1.99 4.04
C LYS A 45 -15.86 -2.49 4.21
N LEU A 46 -15.13 -1.85 5.11
CA LEU A 46 -13.74 -2.20 5.36
C LEU A 46 -13.61 -3.67 5.81
N PRO A 47 -12.58 -4.40 5.33
CA PRO A 47 -12.25 -5.71 5.87
C PRO A 47 -11.75 -5.57 7.31
N PRO A 48 -11.57 -6.68 8.05
CA PRO A 48 -10.94 -6.67 9.36
C PRO A 48 -9.65 -5.84 9.41
N GLN A 49 -9.59 -4.93 10.39
CA GLN A 49 -8.48 -4.00 10.65
C GLN A 49 -7.62 -4.51 11.83
N PRO A 50 -6.35 -4.09 11.96
CA PRO A 50 -5.60 -3.26 11.02
C PRO A 50 -5.17 -4.05 9.77
N VAL A 51 -4.75 -3.33 8.72
CA VAL A 51 -4.27 -3.93 7.47
C VAL A 51 -2.75 -3.78 7.34
N THR A 52 -2.09 -4.74 6.68
CA THR A 52 -0.68 -4.59 6.26
C THR A 52 -0.64 -4.39 4.76
N ALA A 53 -0.02 -3.30 4.31
CA ALA A 53 0.22 -3.00 2.90
C ALA A 53 1.65 -3.39 2.52
N LEU A 54 1.83 -4.14 1.43
CA LEU A 54 3.15 -4.62 1.04
C LEU A 54 3.29 -4.79 -0.48
N VAL A 55 4.54 -4.93 -0.91
CA VAL A 55 4.91 -5.59 -2.17
C VAL A 55 5.55 -6.93 -1.81
N TYR A 56 4.99 -8.03 -2.30
CA TYR A 56 5.52 -9.37 -2.05
C TYR A 56 6.41 -9.82 -3.21
N THR A 57 7.55 -10.43 -2.91
CA THR A 57 8.43 -11.04 -3.91
C THR A 57 8.55 -12.52 -3.64
N ALA A 58 7.68 -13.31 -4.27
CA ALA A 58 7.55 -14.76 -4.02
C ALA A 58 8.87 -15.51 -4.18
N ALA A 59 9.63 -15.25 -5.25
CA ALA A 59 10.91 -15.93 -5.52
C ALA A 59 11.95 -15.73 -4.40
N ALA A 60 11.91 -14.57 -3.73
CA ALA A 60 12.86 -14.21 -2.68
C ALA A 60 12.30 -14.46 -1.27
N HIS A 61 11.06 -14.97 -1.13
CA HIS A 61 10.36 -15.11 0.15
C HIS A 61 10.50 -13.85 1.03
N SER A 62 10.31 -12.68 0.42
CA SER A 62 10.49 -11.39 1.07
C SER A 62 9.37 -10.43 0.71
N ALA A 63 9.18 -9.41 1.55
CA ALA A 63 8.24 -8.34 1.33
C ALA A 63 8.84 -6.99 1.68
N ASN A 64 8.42 -5.98 0.93
CA ASN A 64 8.58 -4.58 1.31
C ASN A 64 7.25 -4.11 1.88
N ILE A 65 7.20 -3.82 3.17
CA ILE A 65 6.01 -3.34 3.85
C ILE A 65 5.97 -1.82 3.76
N TRP A 66 4.86 -1.27 3.27
CA TRP A 66 4.65 0.16 3.18
C TRP A 66 4.42 0.76 4.56
N THR A 67 5.10 1.87 4.87
CA THR A 67 4.93 2.60 6.13
C THR A 67 3.79 3.62 6.06
N PRO A 68 3.32 4.16 7.18
CA PRO A 68 2.39 5.30 7.19
C PRO A 68 2.94 6.54 6.47
N ALA A 69 4.27 6.70 6.40
CA ALA A 69 4.90 7.83 5.70
C ALA A 69 4.85 7.67 4.17
N SER A 70 4.71 6.44 3.65
CA SER A 70 4.63 6.18 2.21
C SER A 70 3.37 6.74 1.56
N ALA A 71 3.42 7.02 0.25
CA ALA A 71 2.23 7.41 -0.50
C ALA A 71 1.10 6.37 -0.40
N GLN A 72 1.45 5.08 -0.42
CA GLN A 72 0.53 3.95 -0.28
C GLN A 72 -0.14 3.96 1.09
N GLY A 73 0.65 4.14 2.16
CA GLY A 73 0.15 4.21 3.51
C GLY A 73 -0.80 5.39 3.72
N GLN A 74 -0.37 6.59 3.30
CA GLN A 74 -1.19 7.81 3.37
C GLN A 74 -2.51 7.66 2.58
N MET A 75 -2.49 7.05 1.40
CA MET A 75 -3.71 6.81 0.62
C MET A 75 -4.68 5.87 1.34
N LEU A 76 -4.19 4.79 1.94
CA LEU A 76 -5.04 3.86 2.70
C LEU A 76 -5.64 4.53 3.93
N GLU A 77 -4.88 5.35 4.66
CA GLU A 77 -5.39 6.12 5.80
C GLU A 77 -6.45 7.15 5.36
N GLN A 78 -6.24 7.83 4.23
CA GLN A 78 -7.25 8.74 3.65
C GLN A 78 -8.58 8.01 3.38
N LEU A 79 -8.51 6.76 2.90
CA LEU A 79 -9.65 5.88 2.67
C LEU A 79 -10.26 5.28 3.94
N GLY A 80 -9.68 5.53 5.12
CA GLY A 80 -10.21 5.09 6.42
C GLY A 80 -9.64 3.76 6.92
N PHE A 81 -8.66 3.17 6.24
CA PHE A 81 -7.95 2.00 6.75
C PHE A 81 -7.00 2.39 7.90
N SER A 82 -6.80 1.46 8.83
CA SER A 82 -5.76 1.56 9.86
C SER A 82 -4.61 0.62 9.52
N LEU A 83 -3.39 1.14 9.39
CA LEU A 83 -2.21 0.34 9.09
C LEU A 83 -1.70 -0.38 10.35
N ALA A 84 -1.27 -1.63 10.20
CA ALA A 84 -0.72 -2.40 11.30
C ALA A 84 0.64 -1.84 11.72
N THR A 85 0.82 -1.60 13.02
CA THR A 85 2.11 -1.19 13.58
C THR A 85 3.05 -2.39 13.58
N LEU A 86 4.24 -2.21 13.00
CA LEU A 86 5.26 -3.25 12.99
C LEU A 86 5.82 -3.47 14.41
N PRO A 87 6.06 -4.73 14.82
CA PRO A 87 6.73 -5.03 16.07
C PRO A 87 8.06 -4.29 16.20
N GLY A 88 8.32 -3.70 17.37
CA GLY A 88 9.60 -3.06 17.66
C GLY A 88 10.75 -4.07 17.60
N GLY A 89 11.91 -3.64 17.08
CA GLY A 89 13.11 -4.47 17.00
C GLY A 89 13.18 -5.42 15.80
N LEU A 90 12.25 -5.32 14.84
CA LEU A 90 12.41 -6.03 13.57
C LEU A 90 13.68 -5.53 12.86
N PRO A 91 14.59 -6.43 12.45
CA PRO A 91 15.77 -6.06 11.68
C PRO A 91 15.32 -5.70 10.25
N ALA A 92 14.86 -4.46 10.08
CA ALA A 92 14.57 -3.89 8.79
C ALA A 92 15.87 -3.92 7.96
N SER A 93 15.85 -4.62 6.82
CA SER A 93 17.02 -4.62 5.95
C SER A 93 17.22 -3.23 5.36
N HIS A 94 18.40 -2.64 5.59
CA HIS A 94 18.82 -1.39 4.95
C HIS A 94 19.53 -1.61 3.61
N SER A 95 19.33 -2.77 2.97
CA SER A 95 20.00 -3.11 1.71
C SER A 95 19.69 -2.11 0.57
N GLN A 96 18.60 -1.35 0.70
CA GLN A 96 18.20 -0.28 -0.23
C GLN A 96 18.39 1.14 0.36
N GLY A 97 19.27 1.31 1.36
CA GLY A 97 19.51 2.59 2.04
C GLY A 97 18.50 2.89 3.16
N LYS A 98 18.61 4.09 3.75
CA LYS A 98 17.61 4.60 4.70
C LYS A 98 16.40 5.11 3.93
N ARG A 99 15.39 4.26 3.79
CA ARG A 99 14.10 4.60 3.19
C ARG A 99 13.06 4.82 4.29
N HIS A 100 12.20 5.80 4.10
CA HIS A 100 11.09 6.08 5.03
C HIS A 100 9.78 5.45 4.58
N ASP A 101 9.63 5.12 3.29
CA ASP A 101 8.40 4.54 2.72
C ASP A 101 8.26 3.03 2.93
N ILE A 102 9.36 2.29 3.12
CA ILE A 102 9.31 0.83 3.27
C ILE A 102 10.12 0.28 4.44
N VAL A 103 9.64 -0.84 4.96
CA VAL A 103 10.40 -1.76 5.80
C VAL A 103 10.56 -3.08 5.05
N GLN A 104 11.80 -3.42 4.70
CA GLN A 104 12.10 -4.66 4.00
C GLN A 104 12.29 -5.81 4.99
N LEU A 105 11.51 -6.88 4.81
CA LEU A 105 11.55 -8.10 5.62
C LEU A 105 11.69 -9.33 4.73
N GLY A 106 12.45 -10.31 5.19
CA GLY A 106 12.61 -11.61 4.54
C GLY A 106 12.87 -12.70 5.57
N GLY A 107 12.86 -13.95 5.10
CA GLY A 107 13.09 -15.11 5.95
C GLY A 107 12.06 -15.23 7.08
N GLU A 108 12.52 -15.59 8.27
CA GLU A 108 11.69 -15.77 9.46
C GLU A 108 10.98 -14.49 9.92
N ASN A 109 11.52 -13.31 9.59
CA ASN A 109 10.95 -12.03 9.99
C ASN A 109 9.74 -11.61 9.15
N LEU A 110 9.50 -12.28 8.03
CA LEU A 110 8.37 -11.97 7.14
C LEU A 110 7.03 -12.15 7.87
N ALA A 111 6.83 -13.28 8.56
CA ALA A 111 5.60 -13.56 9.28
C ALA A 111 5.30 -12.50 10.37
N ALA A 112 6.35 -12.04 11.05
CA ALA A 112 6.21 -11.01 12.09
C ALA A 112 5.79 -9.63 11.53
N GLY A 113 6.16 -9.31 10.29
CA GLY A 113 5.76 -8.08 9.63
C GLY A 113 4.36 -8.12 9.01
N LEU A 114 3.87 -9.29 8.62
CA LEU A 114 2.53 -9.48 8.04
C LEU A 114 1.48 -9.69 9.14
N ASN A 115 1.46 -8.77 10.11
CA ASN A 115 0.67 -8.87 11.34
C ASN A 115 -0.73 -8.24 11.26
N GLY A 116 -1.12 -7.71 10.10
CA GLY A 116 -2.46 -7.21 9.83
C GLY A 116 -3.51 -8.32 9.79
N GLN A 117 -4.76 -7.96 10.09
CA GLN A 117 -5.92 -8.84 9.92
C GLN A 117 -6.26 -9.05 8.44
N SER A 118 -5.84 -8.13 7.58
CA SER A 118 -5.94 -8.22 6.12
C SER A 118 -4.63 -7.76 5.46
N LEU A 119 -4.27 -8.35 4.31
CA LEU A 119 -3.08 -8.00 3.53
C LEU A 119 -3.48 -7.35 2.20
N PHE A 120 -2.83 -6.24 1.87
CA PHE A 120 -2.96 -5.56 0.58
C PHE A 120 -1.67 -5.64 -0.21
N LEU A 121 -1.71 -6.30 -1.36
CA LEU A 121 -0.56 -6.49 -2.24
C LEU A 121 -0.56 -5.42 -3.32
N PHE A 122 0.30 -4.42 -3.14
CA PHE A 122 0.66 -3.48 -4.20
C PHE A 122 1.65 -4.14 -5.15
N ALA A 123 1.62 -3.70 -6.42
CA ALA A 123 2.41 -4.27 -7.50
C ALA A 123 2.27 -5.79 -7.63
N GLY A 124 1.13 -6.35 -7.23
CA GLY A 124 0.88 -7.78 -7.22
C GLY A 124 -0.49 -8.13 -7.79
N ASP A 125 -0.58 -9.36 -8.29
CA ASP A 125 -1.81 -9.95 -8.85
C ASP A 125 -2.27 -11.17 -8.04
N GLN A 126 -3.23 -11.91 -8.59
CA GLN A 126 -3.78 -13.11 -7.93
C GLN A 126 -2.71 -14.19 -7.71
N LYS A 127 -1.71 -14.33 -8.60
CA LYS A 127 -0.63 -15.31 -8.43
C LYS A 127 0.21 -14.99 -7.20
N ASP A 128 0.43 -13.71 -6.92
CA ASP A 128 1.16 -13.29 -5.72
C ASP A 128 0.34 -13.58 -4.44
N ALA A 129 -0.98 -13.35 -4.49
CA ALA A 129 -1.86 -13.73 -3.39
C ALA A 129 -1.88 -15.25 -3.16
N ASP A 130 -1.96 -16.04 -4.23
CA ASP A 130 -1.92 -17.50 -4.18
C ASP A 130 -0.57 -18.00 -3.65
N ALA A 131 0.54 -17.35 -4.01
CA ALA A 131 1.86 -17.66 -3.46
C ALA A 131 1.95 -17.39 -1.96
N ILE A 132 1.25 -16.37 -1.43
CA ILE A 132 1.14 -16.15 0.01
C ILE A 132 0.30 -17.26 0.67
N TYR A 133 -0.84 -17.63 0.08
CA TYR A 133 -1.68 -18.72 0.60
C TYR A 133 -0.97 -20.07 0.58
N ALA A 134 -0.13 -20.32 -0.41
CA ALA A 134 0.64 -21.55 -0.55
C ALA A 134 1.87 -21.62 0.37
N ASN A 135 2.28 -20.50 0.98
CA ASN A 135 3.48 -20.45 1.82
C ASN A 135 3.20 -21.00 3.23
N PRO A 136 3.77 -22.16 3.62
CA PRO A 136 3.51 -22.77 4.92
C PRO A 136 3.94 -21.91 6.10
N LEU A 137 4.95 -21.06 5.92
CA LEU A 137 5.43 -20.12 6.94
C LEU A 137 4.41 -19.03 7.25
N LEU A 138 3.49 -18.76 6.33
CA LEU A 138 2.48 -17.70 6.45
C LEU A 138 1.08 -18.24 6.74
N ALA A 139 0.88 -19.57 6.68
CA ALA A 139 -0.43 -20.21 6.82
C ALA A 139 -1.14 -19.89 8.13
N HIS A 140 -0.38 -19.66 9.21
CA HIS A 140 -0.91 -19.35 10.54
C HIS A 140 -1.36 -17.88 10.69
N LEU A 141 -1.04 -17.01 9.74
CA LEU A 141 -1.36 -15.58 9.84
C LEU A 141 -2.87 -15.36 9.76
N PRO A 142 -3.45 -14.44 10.57
CA PRO A 142 -4.88 -14.18 10.58
C PRO A 142 -5.47 -13.84 9.20
N ALA A 143 -4.73 -13.06 8.40
CA ALA A 143 -5.14 -12.69 7.06
C ALA A 143 -5.14 -13.89 6.10
N VAL A 144 -4.19 -14.82 6.23
CA VAL A 144 -4.08 -16.00 5.38
C VAL A 144 -5.15 -17.02 5.76
N ALA A 145 -5.27 -17.36 7.05
CA ALA A 145 -6.32 -18.23 7.56
C ALA A 145 -7.73 -17.68 7.27
N GLY A 146 -7.89 -16.36 7.33
CA GLY A 146 -9.14 -15.66 7.05
C GLY A 146 -9.46 -15.46 5.57
N LYS A 147 -8.58 -15.85 4.64
CA LYS A 147 -8.70 -15.59 3.19
C LYS A 147 -8.84 -14.09 2.85
N ARG A 148 -8.03 -13.26 3.49
CA ARG A 148 -8.05 -11.78 3.41
C ARG A 148 -6.74 -11.22 2.84
N VAL A 149 -6.24 -11.83 1.78
CA VAL A 149 -5.11 -11.34 0.98
C VAL A 149 -5.66 -10.78 -0.33
N TYR A 150 -5.52 -9.47 -0.55
CA TYR A 150 -6.12 -8.77 -1.68
C TYR A 150 -5.05 -8.14 -2.56
N PRO A 151 -4.89 -8.60 -3.81
CA PRO A 151 -4.03 -7.93 -4.77
C PRO A 151 -4.70 -6.68 -5.33
N LEU A 152 -3.92 -5.59 -5.36
CA LEU A 152 -4.36 -4.27 -5.81
C LEU A 152 -3.96 -3.97 -7.27
N GLY A 153 -3.19 -4.86 -7.90
CA GLY A 153 -2.79 -4.76 -9.30
C GLY A 153 -1.31 -4.46 -9.49
N THR A 154 -0.77 -4.93 -10.62
CA THR A 154 0.67 -4.85 -10.95
C THR A 154 1.15 -3.41 -11.19
N GLU A 155 0.28 -2.50 -11.58
CA GLU A 155 0.60 -1.10 -11.88
C GLU A 155 0.65 -0.19 -10.64
N THR A 156 0.52 -0.76 -9.44
CA THR A 156 0.36 0.01 -8.19
C THR A 156 1.66 0.18 -7.39
N PHE A 157 2.82 -0.12 -8.00
CA PHE A 157 4.12 -0.02 -7.34
C PHE A 157 4.51 1.40 -6.93
N ARG A 158 4.20 2.38 -7.78
CA ARG A 158 4.35 3.82 -7.49
C ARG A 158 2.98 4.45 -7.57
N LEU A 159 2.66 5.28 -6.58
CA LEU A 159 1.41 6.04 -6.62
C LEU A 159 1.63 7.39 -7.29
N ASP A 160 0.92 7.58 -8.39
CA ASP A 160 0.64 8.85 -9.03
C ASP A 160 -0.88 8.96 -9.23
N TYR A 161 -1.33 10.01 -9.91
CA TYR A 161 -2.75 10.20 -10.17
C TYR A 161 -3.41 8.98 -10.84
N TYR A 162 -2.76 8.35 -11.81
CA TYR A 162 -3.34 7.26 -12.59
C TYR A 162 -3.38 5.95 -11.79
N SER A 163 -2.26 5.58 -11.17
CA SER A 163 -2.22 4.36 -10.36
C SER A 163 -3.05 4.47 -9.09
N ALA A 164 -3.18 5.67 -8.50
CA ALA A 164 -4.11 5.91 -7.39
C ALA A 164 -5.58 5.72 -7.83
N LEU A 165 -5.96 6.13 -9.04
CA LEU A 165 -7.30 5.84 -9.56
C LEU A 165 -7.54 4.34 -9.76
N LEU A 166 -6.54 3.60 -10.25
CA LEU A 166 -6.64 2.13 -10.39
C LEU A 166 -6.83 1.46 -9.02
N VAL A 167 -6.11 1.93 -7.99
CA VAL A 167 -6.28 1.45 -6.62
C VAL A 167 -7.70 1.76 -6.11
N LEU A 168 -8.23 2.98 -6.32
CA LEU A 168 -9.60 3.31 -5.94
C LEU A 168 -10.63 2.40 -6.62
N GLN A 169 -10.49 2.18 -7.93
CA GLN A 169 -11.37 1.29 -8.68
C GLN A 169 -11.31 -0.14 -8.14
N ARG A 170 -10.10 -0.62 -7.83
CA ARG A 170 -9.90 -1.95 -7.29
C ARG A 170 -10.52 -2.11 -5.89
N LEU A 171 -10.32 -1.14 -5.00
CA LEU A 171 -10.91 -1.15 -3.67
C LEU A 171 -12.44 -1.01 -3.72
N SER A 172 -12.97 -0.21 -4.64
CA SER A 172 -14.41 -0.13 -4.92
C SER A 172 -14.98 -1.48 -5.35
N SER A 173 -14.30 -2.19 -6.25
CA SER A 173 -14.71 -3.54 -6.66
C SER A 173 -14.66 -4.57 -5.53
N LEU A 174 -13.80 -4.38 -4.53
CA LEU A 174 -13.61 -5.33 -3.43
C LEU A 174 -14.53 -5.04 -2.23
N PHE A 175 -14.82 -3.78 -1.97
CA PHE A 175 -15.43 -3.33 -0.71
C PHE A 175 -16.61 -2.35 -0.88
N GLY A 176 -16.85 -1.84 -2.08
CA GLY A 176 -17.92 -0.88 -2.39
C GLY A 176 -19.31 -1.48 -2.59
#